data_AF-A0A5S9MJF0-F1
#
_entry.id   AF-A0A5S9MJF0-F1
#
_cell.length_a   1.000
_cell.length_b   1.000
_cell.length_c   1.000
_cell.angle_alpha   90.00
_cell.angle_beta   90.00
_cell.angle_gamma   90.00
#
_symmetry.space_group_name_H-M   'P 1'
#
loop_
_entity.id
_entity.type
_entity.pdbx_description
1 polymer ?
#
loop_
_entity_poly.entity_id
_entity_poly.type
_entity_poly.pdbx_seq_one_letter_code
_entity_poly.pdbx_strand_id
1 'polypeptide(L)'
;MDDMSLSEMLHHLHMGIENKRAEFDEMISRLKTAKSNIRTEQDLAQSDIKEIKKPALDSSWKGERGTDFHRHRKDAYSVMHDVVNNEYEKYITEIDQKILHFELKKKWSWLLPVTLQEELRT
;
A
#
# COMPACT_ATOMS: atom_id res chain seq x y z
N MET A 1 -4.96 22.21 43.46
CA MET A 1 -4.97 21.12 42.47
C MET A 1 -6.43 20.94 42.13
N ASP A 2 -6.86 21.46 40.99
CA ASP A 2 -8.25 21.36 40.56
C ASP A 2 -8.59 19.89 40.33
N ASP A 3 -9.59 19.43 41.07
CA ASP A 3 -10.22 18.13 40.88
C ASP A 3 -11.02 18.21 39.58
N MET A 4 -10.40 17.74 38.48
CA MET A 4 -11.01 17.73 37.16
C MET A 4 -12.25 16.82 37.23
N SER A 5 -13.42 17.29 36.80
CA SER A 5 -14.62 16.47 36.94
C SER A 5 -14.54 15.23 36.06
N LEU A 6 -15.17 14.13 36.49
CA LEU A 6 -15.26 12.90 35.68
C LEU A 6 -15.79 13.16 34.26
N SER A 7 -16.68 14.15 34.11
CA SER A 7 -17.23 14.59 32.83
C SER A 7 -16.15 15.17 31.91
N GLU A 8 -15.27 16.01 32.45
CA GLU A 8 -14.15 16.61 31.69
C GLU A 8 -13.12 15.55 31.29
N MET A 9 -12.81 14.61 32.19
CA MET A 9 -11.92 13.48 31.86
C MET A 9 -12.50 12.61 30.74
N LEU A 10 -13.79 12.26 30.82
CA LEU A 10 -14.48 11.49 29.77
C LEU A 10 -14.49 12.24 28.43
N HIS A 11 -14.73 13.54 28.45
CA HIS A 11 -14.69 14.38 27.25
C HIS A 11 -13.29 14.40 26.61
N HIS A 12 -12.23 14.60 27.40
CA HIS A 12 -10.85 14.55 26.92
C HIS A 12 -10.48 13.18 26.34
N LEU A 13 -10.89 12.09 26.98
CA LEU A 13 -10.69 10.74 26.45
C LEU A 13 -11.44 10.54 25.12
N HIS A 14 -12.67 11.02 25.03
CA HIS A 14 -13.46 10.93 23.80
C HIS A 14 -12.79 11.67 22.65
N MET A 15 -12.38 12.92 22.85
CA MET A 15 -11.67 13.71 21.85
C MET A 15 -10.34 13.05 21.43
N GLY A 16 -9.59 12.46 22.37
CA GLY A 16 -8.36 11.72 22.06
C GLY A 16 -8.62 10.49 21.19
N ILE A 17 -9.71 9.77 21.45
CA ILE A 17 -10.15 8.61 20.66
C ILE A 17 -10.55 9.04 19.25
N GLU A 18 -11.31 10.13 19.11
CA GLU A 18 -11.72 10.66 17.81
C GLU A 18 -10.54 11.10 16.95
N ASN A 19 -9.58 11.83 17.54
CA ASN A 19 -8.35 12.22 16.84
C ASN A 19 -7.58 11.01 16.32
N LYS A 20 -7.43 9.96 17.15
CA LYS A 20 -6.76 8.72 16.73
C LYS A 20 -7.50 7.99 15.61
N ARG A 21 -8.82 8.07 15.57
CA ARG A 21 -9.62 7.51 14.46
C ARG A 21 -9.37 8.28 13.16
N ALA A 22 -9.37 9.61 13.22
CA ALA A 22 -9.08 10.45 12.07
C ALA A 22 -7.67 10.17 11.51
N GLU A 23 -6.67 10.01 12.38
CA GLU A 23 -5.31 9.61 11.98
C GLU A 23 -5.31 8.26 11.24
N PHE A 24 -6.03 7.24 11.75
CA PHE A 24 -6.10 5.94 11.07
C PHE A 24 -6.80 6.03 9.72
N ASP A 25 -7.85 6.86 9.59
CA ASP A 25 -8.53 7.07 8.32
C ASP A 25 -7.64 7.73 7.27
N GLU A 26 -6.85 8.72 7.67
CA GLU A 26 -5.84 9.32 6.79
C GLU A 26 -4.80 8.29 6.35
N MET A 27 -4.26 7.49 7.28
CA MET A 27 -3.28 6.45 6.97
C MET A 27 -3.83 5.39 6.00
N ILE A 28 -5.06 4.92 6.24
CA ILE A 28 -5.74 3.96 5.36
C ILE A 28 -5.94 4.57 3.96
N SER A 29 -6.37 5.83 3.89
CA SER A 29 -6.58 6.54 2.62
C SER A 29 -5.28 6.61 1.81
N ARG A 30 -4.18 7.06 2.44
CA ARG A 30 -2.87 7.15 1.80
C ARG A 30 -2.36 5.80 1.31
N LEU A 31 -2.55 4.74 2.08
CA LEU A 31 -2.18 3.37 1.70
C LEU A 31 -3.01 2.87 0.49
N LYS A 32 -4.31 3.15 0.46
CA LYS A 32 -5.18 2.81 -0.69
C LYS A 32 -4.74 3.55 -1.96
N THR A 33 -4.41 4.84 -1.85
CA THR A 33 -3.85 5.61 -2.98
C THR A 33 -2.52 5.03 -3.46
N ALA A 34 -1.59 4.72 -2.55
CA ALA A 34 -0.30 4.13 -2.91
C ALA A 34 -0.47 2.78 -3.62
N LYS A 35 -1.37 1.92 -3.12
CA LYS A 35 -1.71 0.64 -3.78
C LYS A 35 -2.27 0.85 -5.19
N SER A 36 -3.17 1.81 -5.37
CA SER A 36 -3.71 2.15 -6.68
C SER A 36 -2.61 2.59 -7.65
N ASN A 37 -1.71 3.45 -7.20
CA ASN A 37 -0.60 3.94 -8.04
C ASN A 37 0.34 2.79 -8.46
N ILE A 38 0.65 1.86 -7.54
CA ILE A 38 1.49 0.69 -7.87
C ILE A 38 0.79 -0.20 -8.90
N ARG A 39 -0.53 -0.43 -8.77
CA ARG A 39 -1.28 -1.21 -9.78
C ARG A 39 -1.28 -0.54 -11.15
N THR A 40 -1.44 0.79 -11.21
CA THR A 40 -1.33 1.53 -12.47
C THR A 40 0.06 1.39 -13.10
N GLU A 41 1.12 1.54 -12.31
CA GLU A 41 2.50 1.35 -12.80
C GLU A 41 2.75 -0.10 -13.26
N GLN A 42 2.19 -1.09 -12.55
CA GLN A 42 2.25 -2.50 -12.92
C GLN A 42 1.62 -2.74 -14.30
N ASP A 43 0.44 -2.16 -14.56
CA ASP A 43 -0.27 -2.30 -15.83
C ASP A 43 0.50 -1.65 -16.99
N LEU A 44 1.09 -0.46 -16.75
CA LEU A 44 1.94 0.22 -17.73
C LEU A 44 3.20 -0.60 -18.03
N ALA A 45 3.90 -1.08 -17.00
CA ALA A 45 5.11 -1.88 -17.17
C ALA A 45 4.83 -3.23 -17.85
N GLN A 46 3.65 -3.83 -17.66
CA GLN A 46 3.22 -5.00 -18.44
C GLN A 46 3.06 -4.70 -19.93
N SER A 47 2.66 -3.47 -20.29
CA SER A 47 2.66 -3.03 -21.69
C SER A 47 4.08 -2.94 -22.23
N ASP A 48 5.00 -2.33 -21.49
CA ASP A 48 6.40 -2.19 -21.91
C ASP A 48 7.09 -3.55 -22.09
N ILE A 49 6.81 -4.51 -21.20
CA ILE A 49 7.30 -5.89 -21.32
C ILE A 49 6.86 -6.55 -22.64
N LYS A 50 5.64 -6.27 -23.12
CA LYS A 50 5.14 -6.82 -24.39
C LYS A 50 5.92 -6.25 -25.57
N GLU A 51 6.26 -4.97 -25.54
CA GLU A 51 7.05 -4.32 -26.58
C GLU A 51 8.49 -4.81 -26.62
N ILE A 52 9.12 -5.03 -25.46
CA ILE A 52 10.47 -5.61 -25.38
C ILE A 52 10.56 -7.00 -26.05
N LYS A 53 9.47 -7.78 -26.03
CA LYS A 53 9.43 -9.09 -26.72
C LYS A 53 9.35 -8.97 -28.24
N LYS A 54 8.94 -7.83 -28.79
CA LYS A 54 8.67 -7.63 -30.22
C LYS A 54 9.50 -6.48 -30.80
N PRO A 55 10.84 -6.54 -30.79
CA PRO A 55 11.62 -5.44 -31.34
C PRO A 55 11.45 -5.39 -32.85
N ALA A 56 11.18 -4.19 -33.37
CA ALA A 56 11.25 -3.92 -34.80
C ALA A 56 12.73 -3.76 -35.20
N LEU A 57 13.35 -4.86 -35.63
CA LEU A 57 14.74 -4.86 -36.11
C LEU A 57 14.79 -4.91 -37.64
N ASP A 58 15.63 -4.07 -38.23
CA ASP A 58 15.99 -4.18 -39.64
C ASP A 58 16.87 -5.43 -39.86
N SER A 59 16.80 -6.00 -41.06
CA SER A 59 17.62 -7.08 -41.59
C SER A 59 19.14 -6.91 -41.40
N SER A 60 19.61 -5.69 -41.15
CA SER A 60 21.00 -5.33 -40.88
C SER A 60 21.48 -5.60 -39.45
N TRP A 61 20.58 -5.92 -38.50
CA TRP A 61 20.93 -6.28 -37.12
C TRP A 61 21.38 -7.74 -37.01
N LYS A 62 22.50 -8.05 -37.66
CA LYS A 62 23.17 -9.36 -37.65
C LYS A 62 24.62 -9.22 -37.15
N GLY A 63 25.26 -10.33 -36.84
CA GLY A 63 26.60 -10.34 -36.26
C GLY A 63 26.62 -9.83 -34.82
N GLU A 64 27.79 -9.40 -34.35
CA GLU A 64 28.05 -9.01 -32.96
C GLU A 64 27.05 -7.98 -32.41
N ARG A 65 26.73 -6.93 -33.19
CA ARG A 65 25.76 -5.90 -32.81
C ARG A 65 24.34 -6.45 -32.56
N GLY A 66 23.91 -7.41 -33.38
CA GLY A 66 22.62 -8.07 -33.20
C GLY A 66 22.60 -8.97 -31.96
N THR A 67 23.69 -9.68 -31.71
CA THR A 67 23.86 -10.52 -30.52
C THR A 67 23.84 -9.69 -29.23
N ASP A 68 24.60 -8.59 -29.18
CA ASP A 68 24.66 -7.70 -28.01
C ASP A 68 23.31 -7.08 -27.68
N PHE A 69 22.59 -6.63 -28.71
CA PHE A 69 21.22 -6.14 -28.54
C PHE A 69 20.30 -7.18 -27.93
N HIS A 70 20.33 -8.40 -28.48
CA HIS A 70 19.48 -9.47 -28.01
C HIS A 70 19.76 -9.81 -26.55
N ARG A 71 21.04 -9.77 -26.14
CA ARG A 71 21.47 -9.93 -24.76
C ARG A 71 20.91 -8.83 -23.87
N HIS A 72 21.20 -7.55 -24.16
CA HIS A 72 20.70 -6.43 -23.33
C HIS A 72 19.18 -6.39 -23.24
N ARG A 73 18.47 -6.69 -24.34
CA ARG A 73 17.01 -6.79 -24.35
C ARG A 73 16.49 -7.93 -23.47
N LYS A 74 17.16 -9.09 -23.48
CA LYS A 74 16.79 -10.23 -22.63
C LYS A 74 17.04 -9.92 -21.15
N ASP A 75 18.14 -9.24 -20.84
CA ASP A 75 18.47 -8.82 -19.49
C ASP A 75 17.42 -7.81 -18.96
N ALA A 76 17.10 -6.79 -19.76
CA ALA A 76 16.05 -5.83 -19.45
C ALA A 76 14.68 -6.52 -19.25
N TYR A 77 14.32 -7.45 -20.13
CA TYR A 77 13.10 -8.26 -19.97
C TYR A 77 13.10 -9.01 -18.64
N SER A 78 14.21 -9.66 -18.29
CA SER A 78 14.31 -10.45 -17.05
C SER A 78 14.09 -9.59 -15.82
N VAL A 79 14.75 -8.42 -15.77
CA VAL A 79 14.61 -7.47 -14.65
C VAL A 79 13.18 -6.94 -14.57
N MET A 80 12.63 -6.45 -15.68
CA MET A 80 11.26 -5.92 -15.68
C MET A 80 10.23 -6.98 -15.32
N HIS A 81 10.39 -8.20 -15.80
CA HIS A 81 9.49 -9.30 -15.46
C HIS A 81 9.53 -9.62 -13.95
N ASP A 82 10.69 -9.59 -13.32
CA ASP A 82 10.84 -9.82 -11.89
C ASP A 82 10.19 -8.69 -11.08
N VAL A 83 10.48 -7.43 -11.41
CA VAL A 83 9.88 -6.27 -10.73
C VAL A 83 8.35 -6.28 -10.83
N VAL A 84 7.82 -6.48 -12.04
CA VAL A 84 6.38 -6.41 -12.31
C VAL A 84 5.61 -7.56 -11.67
N ASN A 85 6.16 -8.78 -11.68
CA ASN A 85 5.41 -9.96 -11.22
C ASN A 85 5.71 -10.34 -9.77
N ASN A 86 6.85 -9.93 -9.20
CA ASN A 86 7.27 -10.31 -7.86
C ASN A 86 7.34 -9.10 -6.92
N GLU A 87 8.11 -8.07 -7.25
CA GLU A 87 8.33 -6.95 -6.33
C GLU A 87 7.07 -6.13 -6.08
N TYR A 88 6.33 -5.77 -7.12
CA TYR A 88 5.09 -5.01 -6.98
C TYR A 88 4.04 -5.77 -6.16
N GLU A 89 3.89 -7.08 -6.39
CA GLU A 89 2.92 -7.89 -5.63
C GLU A 89 3.32 -8.00 -4.15
N LYS A 90 4.62 -8.06 -3.85
CA LYS A 90 5.12 -7.99 -2.47
C LYS A 90 4.73 -6.67 -1.81
N TYR A 91 4.95 -5.53 -2.47
CA TYR A 91 4.57 -4.22 -1.92
C TYR A 91 3.06 -4.09 -1.72
N ILE A 92 2.26 -4.58 -2.67
CA ILE A 92 0.80 -4.58 -2.55
C ILE A 92 0.35 -5.41 -1.34
N THR A 93 0.95 -6.59 -1.14
CA THR A 93 0.68 -7.45 0.02
C THR A 93 1.02 -6.75 1.33
N GLU A 94 2.18 -6.09 1.42
CA GLU A 94 2.59 -5.33 2.61
C GLU A 94 1.63 -4.16 2.90
N ILE A 95 1.14 -3.49 1.86
CA ILE A 95 0.14 -2.43 1.99
C ILE A 95 -1.18 -2.99 2.53
N ASP A 96 -1.65 -4.11 1.99
CA ASP A 96 -2.91 -4.74 2.44
C ASP A 96 -2.84 -5.17 3.90
N GLN A 97 -1.71 -5.71 4.34
CA GLN A 97 -1.47 -6.04 5.75
C GLN A 97 -1.52 -4.79 6.65
N LYS A 98 -0.94 -3.67 6.21
CA LYS A 98 -1.00 -2.41 6.96
C LYS A 98 -2.40 -1.81 7.01
N ILE A 99 -3.16 -1.88 5.91
CA ILE A 99 -4.56 -1.46 5.88
C ILE A 99 -5.35 -2.27 6.91
N LEU A 100 -5.25 -3.60 6.88
CA LEU A 100 -5.93 -4.48 7.83
C LEU A 100 -5.57 -4.13 9.28
N HIS A 101 -4.28 -3.89 9.57
CA HIS A 101 -3.82 -3.50 10.89
C HIS A 101 -4.48 -2.19 11.39
N PHE A 102 -4.55 -1.16 10.54
CA PHE A 102 -5.18 0.10 10.91
C PHE A 102 -6.70 -0.01 11.02
N GLU A 103 -7.35 -0.80 10.16
CA GLU A 103 -8.78 -1.09 10.24
C GLU A 103 -9.14 -1.81 11.54
N LEU A 104 -8.32 -2.78 11.97
CA LEU A 104 -8.45 -3.42 13.27
C LEU A 104 -8.28 -2.39 14.39
N LYS A 105 -7.20 -1.61 14.43
CA LYS A 105 -6.99 -0.59 15.46
C LYS A 105 -8.14 0.42 15.55
N LYS A 106 -8.67 0.85 14.41
CA LYS A 106 -9.86 1.69 14.34
C LYS A 106 -11.06 0.98 14.96
N LYS A 107 -11.32 -0.29 14.61
CA LYS A 107 -12.42 -1.09 15.18
C LYS A 107 -12.29 -1.29 16.69
N TRP A 108 -11.10 -1.59 17.20
CA TRP A 108 -10.85 -1.69 18.64
C TRP A 108 -11.14 -0.37 19.35
N SER A 109 -10.73 0.76 18.76
CA SER A 109 -11.08 2.10 19.24
C SER A 109 -12.60 2.38 19.27
N TRP A 110 -13.40 1.72 18.42
CA TRP A 110 -14.86 1.77 18.49
C TRP A 110 -15.47 1.03 19.68
N LEU A 111 -14.84 -0.06 20.14
CA LEU A 111 -15.38 -0.92 21.18
C LEU A 111 -15.03 -0.45 22.61
N LEU A 112 -13.94 0.29 22.80
CA LEU A 112 -13.49 0.76 24.11
C LEU A 112 -14.54 1.61 24.87
N PRO A 113 -15.22 2.60 24.26
CA PRO A 113 -16.23 3.38 24.97
C PRO A 113 -17.49 2.57 25.33
N VAL A 114 -17.89 1.62 24.48
CA VAL A 114 -19.08 0.78 24.69
C VAL A 114 -18.87 -0.18 25.86
N THR A 115 -17.71 -0.81 25.91
CA THR A 115 -17.32 -1.76 26.98
C THR A 115 -17.19 -1.06 28.34
N LEU A 116 -16.56 0.11 28.39
CA LEU A 116 -16.46 0.90 29.63
C LEU A 116 -17.83 1.39 30.14
N GLN A 117 -18.78 1.71 29.25
CA GLN A 117 -20.13 2.11 29.65
C GLN A 117 -20.97 0.94 30.19
N GLU A 118 -20.74 -0.29 29.72
CA GLU A 118 -21.38 -1.49 30.25
C GLU A 118 -20.84 -1.87 31.64
N GLU A 119 -19.52 -1.80 31.85
CA GLU A 119 -18.90 -2.08 33.16
C GLU A 119 -19.34 -1.09 34.26
N LEU A 120 -19.56 0.19 33.92
CA LEU A 120 -20.05 1.18 34.88
C LEU A 120 -21.54 1.05 35.23
N ARG A 121 -22.30 0.20 34.52
CA ARG A 121 -23.72 -0.08 34.80
C ARG A 121 -23.95 -1.33 35.63
N THR A 122 -22.95 -2.17 35.80
CA THR A 122 -22.94 -3.39 36.65
C THR A 122 -22.33 -3.12 38.01
#